data_AF-A0A6I4VV54-F1
#
_entry.id   AF-A0A6I4VV54-F1
#
_cell.length_a   1.000
_cell.length_b   1.000
_cell.length_c   1.000
_cell.angle_alpha   90.00
_cell.angle_beta   90.00
_cell.angle_gamma   90.00
#
_symmetry.space_group_name_H-M   'P 1'
#
loop_
_entity.id
_entity.type
_entity.pdbx_description
1 polymer ?
#
loop_
_entity_poly.entity_id
_entity_poly.type
_entity_poly.pdbx_seq_one_letter_code
_entity_poly.pdbx_strand_id
1 'polypeptide(L)'
;MSVKLNDSKVNRTEFMIWHYQHSITKRKILQTWRRDKRKFLKSLIWEKSTENQTSSYAVEFYKNFKSLLFQSYQEEFPNNRPTLLELCDWLSDNAAISKYIENELDERTWLDIRRCAKILVDGRIK
;
A
#
# COMPACT_ATOMS: atom_id res chain seq x y z
N MET A 1 25.90 -4.70 1.23
CA MET A 1 25.87 -3.32 1.74
C MET A 1 25.20 -3.31 3.10
N SER A 2 25.76 -2.60 4.08
CA SER A 2 25.29 -2.56 5.49
C SER A 2 24.75 -1.19 5.87
N VAL A 3 23.78 -1.13 6.77
CA VAL A 3 23.11 0.10 7.24
C VAL A 3 23.24 0.20 8.77
N LYS A 4 23.23 1.42 9.35
CA LYS A 4 23.24 1.60 10.81
C LYS A 4 21.81 1.61 11.36
N LEU A 5 21.56 0.83 12.41
CA LEU A 5 20.33 0.80 13.21
C LEU A 5 20.72 0.81 14.69
N ASN A 6 20.29 1.81 15.48
CA ASN A 6 20.60 1.93 16.91
C ASN A 6 22.08 1.65 17.25
N ASP A 7 22.99 2.38 16.59
CA ASP A 7 24.45 2.25 16.70
C ASP A 7 25.07 0.91 16.26
N SER A 8 24.26 -0.03 15.80
CA SER A 8 24.69 -1.34 15.28
C SER A 8 24.69 -1.36 13.75
N LYS A 9 25.70 -2.03 13.16
CA LYS A 9 25.80 -2.23 11.71
C LYS A 9 25.00 -3.47 11.32
N VAL A 10 23.83 -3.29 10.73
CA VAL A 10 22.94 -4.37 10.30
C VAL A 10 22.99 -4.56 8.79
N ASN A 11 22.60 -5.74 8.31
CA ASN A 11 22.39 -5.94 6.88
C ASN A 11 21.21 -5.07 6.41
N ARG A 12 21.24 -4.60 5.17
CA ARG A 12 20.15 -3.84 4.55
C ARG A 12 18.82 -4.59 4.64
N THR A 13 18.83 -5.91 4.46
CA THR A 13 17.62 -6.75 4.59
C THR A 13 17.04 -6.71 6.00
N GLU A 14 17.89 -6.81 7.03
CA GLU A 14 17.48 -6.75 8.44
C GLU A 14 16.90 -5.39 8.80
N PHE A 15 17.51 -4.30 8.30
CA PHE A 15 16.99 -2.94 8.46
C PHE A 15 15.60 -2.79 7.83
N MET A 16 15.40 -3.30 6.61
CA MET A 16 14.12 -3.24 5.91
C MET A 16 13.02 -4.04 6.63
N ILE A 17 13.36 -5.23 7.15
CA ILE A 17 12.46 -6.05 7.96
C ILE A 17 12.09 -5.33 9.25
N TRP A 18 13.08 -4.78 9.96
CA TRP A 18 12.84 -4.03 11.19
C TRP A 18 11.90 -2.85 10.95
N HIS A 19 12.16 -2.06 9.92
CA HIS A 19 11.31 -0.92 9.56
C HIS A 19 9.90 -1.38 9.17
N TYR A 20 9.76 -2.49 8.45
CA TYR A 20 8.46 -3.08 8.13
C TYR A 20 7.67 -3.43 9.39
N GLN A 21 8.30 -4.15 10.33
CA GLN A 21 7.65 -4.63 11.56
C GLN A 21 7.25 -3.49 12.50
N HIS A 22 7.99 -2.37 12.50
CA HIS A 22 7.76 -1.26 13.42
C HIS A 22 6.90 -0.13 12.83
N SER A 23 6.69 -0.09 11.51
CA SER A 23 5.86 0.93 10.87
C SER A 23 4.40 0.87 11.33
N ILE A 24 3.92 1.94 11.95
CA ILE A 24 2.53 2.08 12.38
C ILE A 24 1.62 2.27 11.16
N THR A 25 2.08 3.03 10.16
CA THR A 25 1.28 3.30 8.95
C THR A 25 1.10 2.03 8.12
N LYS A 26 2.11 1.16 7.98
CA LYS A 26 1.97 -0.12 7.28
C LYS A 26 0.93 -1.02 7.94
N ARG A 27 0.96 -1.12 9.27
CA ARG A 27 -0.08 -1.86 10.03
C ARG A 27 -1.47 -1.27 9.81
N LYS A 28 -1.59 0.07 9.82
CA LYS A 28 -2.85 0.77 9.54
C LYS A 28 -3.34 0.53 8.11
N ILE A 29 -2.45 0.50 7.11
CA ILE A 29 -2.78 0.20 5.71
C ILE A 29 -3.39 -1.20 5.60
N LEU A 30 -2.70 -2.20 6.14
CA LEU A 30 -3.14 -3.59 6.11
C LEU A 30 -4.51 -3.76 6.77
N GLN A 31 -4.70 -3.18 7.97
CA GLN A 31 -5.99 -3.21 8.68
C GLN A 31 -7.10 -2.51 7.91
N THR A 32 -6.84 -1.30 7.41
CA THR A 32 -7.83 -0.50 6.65
C THR A 32 -8.27 -1.26 5.41
N TRP A 33 -7.32 -1.80 4.65
CA TRP A 33 -7.64 -2.57 3.46
C TRP A 33 -8.46 -3.81 3.78
N ARG A 34 -8.05 -4.62 4.76
CA ARG A 34 -8.78 -5.84 5.14
C ARG A 34 -10.21 -5.57 5.57
N ARG A 35 -10.43 -4.49 6.33
CA ARG A 35 -11.77 -4.08 6.78
C ARG A 35 -12.64 -3.60 5.63
N ASP A 36 -12.09 -2.75 4.77
CA ASP A 36 -12.88 -1.93 3.86
C ASP A 36 -12.87 -2.43 2.40
N LYS A 37 -11.97 -3.35 2.02
CA LYS A 37 -11.82 -3.90 0.66
C LYS A 37 -13.15 -4.35 0.07
N ARG A 38 -13.96 -5.11 0.82
CA ARG A 38 -15.23 -5.63 0.30
C ARG A 38 -16.21 -4.50 -0.02
N LYS A 39 -16.26 -3.47 0.82
CA LYS A 39 -17.12 -2.30 0.60
C LYS A 39 -16.63 -1.49 -0.59
N PHE A 40 -15.32 -1.28 -0.70
CA PHE A 40 -14.67 -0.64 -1.84
C PHE A 40 -14.94 -1.38 -3.16
N LEU A 41 -14.71 -2.69 -3.22
CA LEU A 41 -14.97 -3.48 -4.44
C LEU A 41 -16.44 -3.49 -4.83
N LYS A 42 -17.37 -3.56 -3.86
CA LYS A 42 -18.81 -3.44 -4.13
C LYS A 42 -19.16 -2.08 -4.73
N SER A 43 -18.62 -0.99 -4.20
CA SER A 43 -18.85 0.35 -4.77
C SER A 43 -18.30 0.51 -6.18
N LEU A 44 -17.27 -0.26 -6.57
CA LEU A 44 -16.77 -0.26 -7.95
C LEU A 44 -17.64 -1.09 -8.92
N ILE A 45 -18.32 -2.14 -8.43
CA ILE A 45 -19.10 -3.07 -9.28
C ILE A 45 -20.54 -2.56 -9.49
N TRP A 46 -21.19 -2.08 -8.42
CA TRP A 46 -22.64 -1.79 -8.42
C TRP A 46 -23.04 -0.59 -9.30
N GLU A 47 -22.11 0.29 -9.62
CA GLU A 47 -22.41 1.54 -10.34
C GLU A 47 -21.99 1.53 -11.81
N LYS A 48 -21.36 0.45 -12.29
CA LYS A 48 -21.19 0.24 -13.74
C LYS A 48 -22.52 0.04 -14.48
N SER A 49 -23.60 -0.32 -13.77
CA SER A 49 -24.94 -0.55 -14.32
C SER A 49 -25.84 0.69 -14.35
N THR A 50 -25.44 1.79 -13.69
CA THR A 50 -26.21 3.04 -13.61
C THR A 50 -25.32 4.19 -14.03
N GLU A 51 -25.44 4.61 -15.28
CA GLU A 51 -24.94 5.85 -15.89
C GLU A 51 -23.87 6.65 -15.11
N ASN A 52 -22.60 6.44 -15.45
CA ASN A 52 -21.49 7.41 -15.43
C ASN A 52 -21.11 8.17 -14.12
N GLN A 53 -21.64 7.81 -12.95
CA GLN A 53 -21.16 8.42 -11.69
C GLN A 53 -20.23 7.44 -10.97
N THR A 54 -18.96 7.82 -10.77
CA THR A 54 -18.06 7.06 -9.90
C THR A 54 -18.49 7.29 -8.45
N SER A 55 -18.78 6.21 -7.73
CA SER A 55 -19.26 6.22 -6.34
C SER A 55 -18.48 7.19 -5.46
N SER A 56 -19.18 8.14 -4.83
CA SER A 56 -18.60 9.07 -3.86
C SER A 56 -17.77 8.33 -2.81
N TYR A 57 -18.21 7.14 -2.39
CA TYR A 57 -17.50 6.28 -1.45
C TYR A 57 -16.17 5.73 -2.00
N ALA A 58 -16.15 5.25 -3.25
CA ALA A 58 -14.91 4.68 -3.85
C ALA A 58 -13.84 5.76 -4.03
N VAL A 59 -14.26 6.96 -4.47
CA VAL A 59 -13.38 8.13 -4.63
C VAL A 59 -12.85 8.60 -3.27
N GLU A 60 -13.73 8.76 -2.29
CA GLU A 60 -13.35 9.20 -0.94
C GLU A 60 -12.44 8.18 -0.25
N PHE A 61 -12.78 6.89 -0.33
CA PHE A 61 -11.96 5.81 0.19
C PHE A 61 -10.57 5.85 -0.44
N TYR A 62 -10.48 5.92 -1.78
CA TYR A 62 -9.19 5.96 -2.45
C TYR A 62 -8.38 7.20 -2.11
N LYS A 63 -9.01 8.39 -2.02
CA LYS A 63 -8.33 9.62 -1.63
C LYS A 63 -7.68 9.49 -0.25
N ASN A 64 -8.43 8.98 0.72
CA ASN A 64 -7.94 8.77 2.09
C ASN A 64 -6.87 7.67 2.14
N PHE A 65 -7.09 6.57 1.42
CA PHE A 65 -6.18 5.44 1.38
C PHE A 65 -4.86 5.79 0.68
N LYS A 66 -4.90 6.55 -0.42
CA LYS A 66 -3.72 7.07 -1.12
C LYS A 66 -2.88 7.98 -0.22
N SER A 67 -3.53 8.85 0.56
CA SER A 67 -2.81 9.68 1.54
C SER A 67 -2.05 8.83 2.55
N LEU A 68 -2.66 7.76 3.04
CA LEU A 68 -2.03 6.84 3.98
C LEU A 68 -0.86 6.07 3.36
N LEU A 69 -1.00 5.63 2.10
CA LEU A 69 0.10 5.00 1.34
C LEU A 69 1.30 5.95 1.20
N PHE A 70 1.05 7.22 0.88
CA PHE A 70 2.11 8.22 0.69
C PHE A 70 2.81 8.54 2.00
N GLN A 71 2.05 8.69 3.08
CA GLN A 71 2.61 8.87 4.42
C GLN A 71 3.52 7.69 4.80
N SER A 72 3.08 6.46 4.53
CA SER A 72 3.88 5.28 4.83
C SER A 72 5.14 5.15 3.98
N TYR A 73 5.10 5.58 2.72
CA TYR A 73 6.28 5.64 1.86
C TYR A 73 7.30 6.66 2.39
N GLN A 74 6.82 7.81 2.87
CA GLN A 74 7.67 8.88 3.40
C GLN A 74 8.35 8.55 4.73
N GLU A 75 7.88 7.53 5.46
CA GLU A 75 8.63 6.99 6.61
C GLU A 75 10.00 6.42 6.17
N GLU A 76 10.07 5.80 4.98
CA GLU A 76 11.29 5.19 4.44
C GLU A 76 12.09 6.17 3.56
N PHE A 77 11.40 7.10 2.90
CA PHE A 77 11.99 8.07 1.98
C PHE A 77 11.55 9.50 2.35
N PRO A 78 12.15 10.11 3.40
CA PRO A 78 11.79 11.45 3.83
C PRO A 78 11.96 12.46 2.69
N ASN A 79 10.98 13.35 2.52
CA ASN A 79 10.91 14.39 1.48
C ASN A 79 10.61 13.92 0.05
N ASN A 80 10.52 12.61 -0.21
CA ASN A 80 10.17 12.11 -1.53
C ASN A 80 8.68 11.84 -1.63
N ARG A 81 8.05 12.37 -2.67
CA ARG A 81 6.68 11.98 -3.04
C ARG A 81 6.78 10.92 -4.12
N PRO A 82 6.27 9.70 -3.89
CA PRO A 82 6.41 8.64 -4.88
C PRO A 82 5.62 8.99 -6.13
N THR A 83 6.24 8.77 -7.28
CA THR A 83 5.51 8.53 -8.52
C THR A 83 4.66 7.27 -8.38
N LEU A 84 3.68 7.10 -9.27
CA LEU A 84 2.82 5.92 -9.23
C LEU A 84 3.58 4.61 -9.45
N LEU A 85 4.64 4.65 -10.28
CA LEU A 85 5.51 3.50 -10.52
C LEU A 85 6.28 3.13 -9.25
N GLU A 86 6.95 4.12 -8.63
CA GLU A 86 7.68 3.93 -7.36
C GLU A 86 6.77 3.42 -6.24
N LEU A 87 5.51 3.87 -6.20
CA LEU A 87 4.53 3.34 -5.25
C LEU A 87 4.22 1.86 -5.51
N CYS A 88 4.05 1.46 -6.78
CA CYS A 88 3.78 0.07 -7.14
C CYS A 88 4.96 -0.85 -6.84
N ASP A 89 6.19 -0.36 -7.03
CA ASP A 89 7.41 -1.08 -6.70
C ASP A 89 7.54 -1.21 -5.18
N TRP A 90 7.34 -0.12 -4.44
CA TRP A 90 7.32 -0.15 -2.98
C TRP A 90 6.27 -1.12 -2.40
N LEU A 91 5.07 -1.19 -3.00
CA LEU A 91 4.06 -2.19 -2.60
C LEU A 91 4.53 -3.63 -2.87
N SER A 92 5.32 -3.84 -3.93
CA SER A 92 5.92 -5.14 -4.26
C SER A 92 7.02 -5.51 -3.26
N ASP A 93 7.85 -4.53 -2.86
CA ASP A 93 8.89 -4.72 -1.85
C ASP A 93 8.27 -5.10 -0.50
N ASN A 94 7.19 -4.44 -0.09
CA ASN A 94 6.47 -4.80 1.13
C ASN A 94 5.90 -6.22 1.05
N ALA A 95 5.37 -6.64 -0.10
CA ALA A 95 4.92 -8.01 -0.30
C ALA A 95 6.08 -9.02 -0.19
N ALA A 96 7.23 -8.71 -0.79
CA ALA A 96 8.43 -9.55 -0.72
C ALA A 96 8.97 -9.66 0.72
N ILE A 97 8.96 -8.57 1.48
CA ILE A 97 9.31 -8.57 2.91
C ILE A 97 8.32 -9.44 3.68
N SER A 98 7.00 -9.28 3.46
CA SER A 98 5.97 -10.11 4.12
C SER A 98 6.18 -11.59 3.85
N LYS A 99 6.49 -11.95 2.59
CA LYS A 99 6.82 -13.33 2.21
C LYS A 99 8.07 -13.84 2.93
N TYR A 100 9.12 -13.02 3.00
CA TYR A 100 10.37 -13.38 3.66
C TYR A 100 10.18 -13.65 5.15
N ILE A 101 9.29 -12.91 5.82
CA ILE A 101 8.93 -13.13 7.23
C ILE A 101 7.79 -14.15 7.42
N GLU A 102 7.47 -14.93 6.37
CA GLU A 102 6.46 -15.99 6.38
C GLU A 102 5.04 -15.50 6.74
N ASN A 103 4.72 -14.23 6.46
CA ASN A 103 3.39 -13.66 6.65
C ASN A 103 2.62 -13.59 5.33
N GLU A 104 2.07 -14.73 4.92
CA GLU A 104 1.32 -14.86 3.66
C GLU A 104 0.09 -13.94 3.59
N LEU A 105 -0.56 -13.65 4.73
CA LEU A 105 -1.74 -12.80 4.76
C LEU A 105 -1.37 -11.36 4.40
N ASP A 106 -0.27 -10.84 4.96
CA ASP A 106 0.27 -9.53 4.61
C ASP A 106 0.72 -9.50 3.14
N GLU A 107 1.45 -10.51 2.68
CA GLU A 107 1.90 -10.62 1.28
C GLU A 107 0.72 -10.47 0.31
N ARG A 108 -0.33 -11.30 0.49
CA ARG A 108 -1.53 -11.27 -0.36
C ARG A 108 -2.23 -9.91 -0.28
N THR A 109 -2.25 -9.28 0.89
CA THR A 109 -2.86 -7.96 1.09
C THR A 109 -2.11 -6.88 0.29
N TRP A 110 -0.78 -6.86 0.35
CA TRP A 110 0.04 -5.91 -0.39
C TRP A 110 -0.09 -6.07 -1.91
N LEU A 111 -0.06 -7.30 -2.40
CA LEU A 111 -0.25 -7.59 -3.83
C LEU A 111 -1.63 -7.16 -4.34
N ASP A 112 -2.66 -7.33 -3.52
CA ASP A 112 -4.03 -6.92 -3.84
C ASP A 112 -4.19 -5.40 -3.87
N ILE A 113 -3.59 -4.69 -2.90
CA ILE A 113 -3.50 -3.22 -2.92
C ILE A 113 -2.79 -2.75 -4.18
N ARG A 114 -1.65 -3.35 -4.55
CA ARG A 114 -0.90 -3.03 -5.77
C ARG A 114 -1.76 -3.21 -7.02
N ARG A 115 -2.49 -4.31 -7.11
CA ARG A 115 -3.39 -4.58 -8.25
C ARG A 115 -4.45 -3.49 -8.38
N CYS A 116 -5.06 -3.09 -7.26
CA CYS A 116 -6.07 -2.03 -7.26
C CYS A 116 -5.47 -0.66 -7.57
N ALA A 117 -4.30 -0.34 -7.03
CA ALA A 117 -3.58 0.87 -7.36
C ALA A 117 -3.31 0.95 -8.87
N LYS A 118 -2.86 -0.15 -9.48
CA LYS A 118 -2.65 -0.23 -10.94
C LYS A 118 -3.95 -0.02 -11.73
N ILE A 119 -5.07 -0.64 -11.32
CA ILE A 119 -6.37 -0.45 -11.99
C ILE A 119 -6.83 1.01 -11.93
N LEU A 120 -6.60 1.70 -10.81
CA LEU A 120 -6.94 3.12 -10.65
C LEU A 120 -6.01 4.05 -11.44
N VAL A 121 -4.83 3.55 -11.83
CA VAL A 121 -3.87 4.26 -12.68
C VAL A 121 -4.19 4.05 -14.16
N ASP A 122 -4.47 2.80 -14.56
CA ASP A 122 -4.77 2.44 -15.95
C ASP A 122 -6.19 2.84 -16.34
N GLY A 123 -7.13 2.72 -15.41
CA GLY A 123 -8.49 3.24 -15.51
C GLY A 123 -8.49 4.71 -15.14
N ARG A 124 -8.38 5.59 -16.12
CA ARG A 124 -8.69 7.02 -15.99
C ARG A 124 -10.09 7.20 -15.40
N ILE A 125 -10.21 7.20 -14.07
CA ILE A 125 -11.30 7.86 -13.36
C ILE A 125 -10.98 9.36 -13.52
N LYS A 126 -11.48 9.93 -14.62
CA LYS A 126 -11.53 11.36 -14.86
C LYS A 126 -12.78 11.93 -14.19
#